data_AF-A0A0C3B153-F1
#
_entry.id   AF-A0A0C3B153-F1
#
_cell.length_a   1.000
_cell.length_b   1.000
_cell.length_c   1.000
_cell.angle_alpha   90.00
_cell.angle_beta   90.00
_cell.angle_gamma   90.00
#
_symmetry.space_group_name_H-M   'P 1'
#
loop_
_entity.id
_entity.type
_entity.pdbx_description
1 polymer ?
#
loop_
_entity_poly.entity_id
_entity_poly.type
_entity_poly.pdbx_seq_one_letter_code
_entity_poly.pdbx_strand_id
1 'polypeptide(L)'
;IEKQMWDAQCRTSLGQIRTHLHMKSGLLTYKERHARHQGANTRSREQINENDRKIKVLQDKYNTARRALIVLLGSESDIEWREVKDVDLRCMEDPEKDAKR
;
A
#
# COMPACT_ATOMS: atom_id res chain seq x y z
N ILE A 1 -11.25 -25.51 -1.24
CA ILE A 1 -12.05 -24.26 -1.19
C ILE A 1 -11.24 -23.15 -0.49
N GLU A 2 -10.74 -23.37 0.73
CA GLU A 2 -10.00 -22.34 1.49
C GLU A 2 -8.73 -21.83 0.78
N LYS A 3 -7.90 -22.70 0.19
CA LYS A 3 -6.72 -22.28 -0.58
C LYS A 3 -7.06 -21.26 -1.67
N GLN A 4 -8.04 -21.57 -2.50
CA GLN A 4 -8.47 -20.69 -3.60
C GLN A 4 -9.01 -19.35 -3.09
N MET A 5 -9.71 -19.35 -1.95
CA MET A 5 -10.17 -18.12 -1.31
C MET A 5 -8.99 -17.25 -0.88
N TRP A 6 -8.01 -17.82 -0.18
CA TRP A 6 -6.85 -17.05 0.27
C TRP A 6 -5.97 -16.57 -0.90
N ASP A 7 -5.81 -17.39 -1.95
CA ASP A 7 -5.15 -16.98 -3.20
C ASP A 7 -5.87 -15.79 -3.86
N ALA A 8 -7.21 -15.84 -3.94
CA ALA A 8 -8.01 -14.75 -4.48
C ALA A 8 -7.90 -13.47 -3.62
N GLN A 9 -7.81 -13.61 -2.29
CA GLN A 9 -7.59 -12.48 -1.39
C GLN A 9 -6.21 -11.86 -1.57
N CYS A 10 -5.15 -12.66 -1.70
CA CYS A 10 -3.80 -12.19 -2.01
C CYS A 10 -3.77 -11.42 -3.34
N ARG A 11 -4.35 -12.01 -4.41
CA ARG A 11 -4.40 -11.38 -5.74
C ARG A 11 -5.16 -10.05 -5.73
N THR A 12 -6.33 -10.03 -5.09
CA THR A 12 -7.17 -8.83 -4.99
C THR A 12 -6.46 -7.73 -4.20
N SER A 13 -5.95 -8.07 -3.01
CA SER A 13 -5.27 -7.10 -2.14
C SER A 13 -4.04 -6.51 -2.82
N LEU A 14 -3.23 -7.34 -3.49
CA LEU A 14 -2.06 -6.88 -4.24
C LEU A 14 -2.44 -5.96 -5.41
N GLY A 15 -3.53 -6.27 -6.13
CA GLY A 15 -4.08 -5.38 -7.16
C GLY A 15 -4.46 -4.02 -6.60
N GLN A 16 -5.17 -3.99 -5.47
CA GLN A 16 -5.57 -2.76 -4.80
C GLN A 16 -4.38 -1.96 -4.28
N ILE A 17 -3.35 -2.62 -3.71
CA ILE A 17 -2.10 -1.96 -3.30
C ILE A 17 -1.47 -1.24 -4.49
N ARG A 18 -1.34 -1.89 -5.64
CA ARG A 18 -0.78 -1.28 -6.87
C ARG A 18 -1.59 -0.07 -7.33
N THR A 19 -2.92 -0.18 -7.33
CA THR A 19 -3.81 0.94 -7.66
C THR A 19 -3.61 2.13 -6.71
N HIS A 20 -3.54 1.88 -5.40
CA HIS A 20 -3.34 2.95 -4.43
C HIS A 20 -1.93 3.56 -4.47
N LEU A 21 -0.89 2.79 -4.82
CA LEU A 21 0.44 3.32 -5.07
C LEU A 21 0.44 4.24 -6.30
N HIS A 22 -0.27 3.86 -7.37
CA HIS A 22 -0.44 4.72 -8.54
C HIS A 22 -1.20 6.01 -8.19
N MET A 23 -2.28 5.91 -7.40
CA MET A 23 -3.01 7.08 -6.89
C MET A 23 -2.10 7.99 -6.05
N LYS A 24 -1.28 7.42 -5.16
CA LYS A 24 -0.31 8.18 -4.35
C LYS A 24 0.64 8.99 -5.21
N SER A 25 1.20 8.37 -6.25
CA SER A 25 2.07 9.02 -7.22
C SER A 25 1.40 10.25 -7.85
N GLY A 26 0.14 10.11 -8.28
CA GLY A 26 -0.65 11.21 -8.82
C GLY A 26 -0.92 12.34 -7.80
N LEU A 27 -1.30 11.97 -6.58
CA LEU A 27 -1.57 12.94 -5.50
C LEU A 27 -0.31 13.74 -5.10
N LEU A 28 0.84 13.08 -5.05
CA LEU A 28 2.13 13.73 -4.77
C LEU A 28 2.54 14.68 -5.89
N THR A 29 2.42 14.24 -7.14
CA THR A 29 2.70 15.08 -8.31
C THR A 29 1.78 16.31 -8.34
N TYR A 30 0.49 16.12 -8.03
CA TYR A 30 -0.47 17.22 -7.93
C TYR A 30 -0.08 18.20 -6.82
N LYS A 31 0.23 17.69 -5.62
CA LYS A 31 0.63 18.52 -4.49
C LYS A 31 1.88 19.34 -4.83
N GLU A 32 2.89 18.71 -5.41
CA GLU A 32 4.14 19.37 -5.79
C GLU A 32 3.92 20.49 -6.81
N ARG A 33 3.09 20.25 -7.84
CA ARG A 33 2.89 21.20 -8.94
C ARG A 33 1.89 22.32 -8.62
N HIS A 34 0.88 22.05 -7.79
CA HIS A 34 -0.27 22.95 -7.64
C HIS A 34 -0.49 23.45 -6.22
N ALA A 35 0.00 22.76 -5.19
CA ALA A 35 -0.29 23.08 -3.78
C ALA A 35 0.94 23.47 -2.94
N ARG A 36 2.16 23.43 -3.51
CA ARG A 36 3.43 23.67 -2.78
C ARG A 36 3.54 25.06 -2.15
N HIS A 37 3.00 26.09 -2.80
CA HIS A 37 3.04 27.48 -2.31
C HIS A 37 1.69 27.96 -1.76
N GLN A 38 0.70 27.07 -1.68
CA GLN A 38 -0.57 27.39 -1.04
C GLN A 38 -0.46 27.11 0.45
N GLY A 39 -0.57 28.14 1.29
CA GLY A 39 -0.40 28.03 2.75
C GLY A 39 -1.35 27.02 3.41
N ALA A 40 -2.47 26.68 2.76
CA ALA A 40 -3.43 25.67 3.19
C ALA A 40 -3.43 24.44 2.27
N ASN A 41 -2.32 23.71 2.20
CA ASN A 41 -2.24 22.42 1.49
C ASN A 41 -2.78 21.23 2.32
N THR A 42 -3.50 21.50 3.42
CA THR A 42 -4.05 20.52 4.37
C THR A 42 -4.86 19.45 3.66
N ARG A 43 -5.71 19.84 2.69
CA ARG A 43 -6.56 18.91 1.95
C ARG A 43 -5.75 17.91 1.12
N SER A 44 -4.74 18.37 0.39
CA SER A 44 -3.88 17.49 -0.40
C SER A 44 -3.07 16.55 0.49
N ARG A 45 -2.59 17.04 1.65
CA ARG A 45 -1.91 16.21 2.66
C ARG A 45 -2.85 15.17 3.27
N GLU A 46 -4.09 15.52 3.58
CA GLU A 46 -5.10 14.58 4.07
C GLU A 46 -5.40 13.49 3.05
N GLN A 47 -5.56 13.83 1.77
CA GLN A 47 -5.79 12.84 0.71
C GLN A 47 -4.62 11.86 0.58
N ILE A 48 -3.38 12.34 0.64
CA ILE A 48 -2.18 11.49 0.64
C ILE A 48 -2.16 10.58 1.87
N ASN A 49 -2.42 11.14 3.06
CA ASN A 49 -2.43 10.38 4.31
C ASN A 49 -3.55 9.33 4.35
N GLU A 50 -4.74 9.63 3.82
CA GLU A 50 -5.83 8.68 3.71
C GLU A 50 -5.47 7.54 2.76
N ASN A 51 -4.85 7.85 1.63
CA ASN A 51 -4.36 6.85 0.70
C ASN A 51 -3.27 5.96 1.34
N ASP A 52 -2.34 6.54 2.10
CA ASP A 52 -1.33 5.79 2.86
C ASP A 52 -1.99 4.84 3.88
N ARG A 53 -3.02 5.29 4.60
CA ARG A 53 -3.79 4.42 5.51
C ARG A 53 -4.46 3.27 4.77
N LYS A 54 -5.06 3.53 3.60
CA LYS A 54 -5.67 2.49 2.75
C LYS A 54 -4.64 1.45 2.30
N ILE A 55 -3.45 1.90 1.86
CA ILE A 55 -2.35 0.99 1.50
C ILE A 55 -1.98 0.09 2.69
N LYS A 56 -1.86 0.64 3.90
CA LYS A 56 -1.55 -0.14 5.10
C LYS A 56 -2.60 -1.19 5.44
N VAL A 57 -3.88 -0.83 5.39
CA VAL A 57 -4.97 -1.79 5.60
C VAL A 57 -4.94 -2.92 4.57
N LEU A 58 -4.60 -2.61 3.31
CA LEU A 58 -4.49 -3.60 2.25
C LEU A 58 -3.26 -4.50 2.41
N GLN A 59 -2.14 -3.95 2.87
CA GLN A 59 -0.94 -4.71 3.24
C GLN A 59 -1.26 -5.73 4.34
N ASP A 60 -1.97 -5.31 5.39
CA ASP A 60 -2.33 -6.20 6.49
C ASP A 60 -3.27 -7.32 6.02
N LYS A 61 -4.25 -7.00 5.17
CA LYS A 61 -5.13 -8.01 4.55
C LYS A 61 -4.35 -9.01 3.71
N TYR A 62 -3.43 -8.52 2.89
CA TYR A 62 -2.56 -9.37 2.07
C TYR A 62 -1.70 -10.30 2.93
N ASN A 63 -1.00 -9.76 3.92
CA ASN A 63 -0.11 -10.53 4.79
C ASN A 63 -0.89 -11.51 5.67
N THR A 64 -2.13 -11.20 6.06
CA THR A 64 -3.02 -12.12 6.78
C THR A 64 -3.43 -13.29 5.90
N ALA A 65 -3.88 -13.03 4.66
CA ALA A 65 -4.23 -14.08 3.71
C ALA A 65 -3.03 -14.97 3.39
N ARG A 66 -1.84 -14.38 3.24
CA ARG A 66 -0.58 -15.11 3.06
C ARG A 66 -0.26 -16.01 4.25
N ARG A 67 -0.38 -15.53 5.49
CA ARG A 67 -0.17 -16.35 6.69
C ARG A 67 -1.16 -17.51 6.77
N ALA A 68 -2.41 -17.29 6.39
CA ALA A 68 -3.40 -18.36 6.33
C ALA A 68 -3.02 -19.44 5.30
N LEU A 69 -2.45 -19.05 4.15
CA LEU A 69 -1.90 -20.01 3.18
C LEU A 69 -0.71 -20.80 3.75
N ILE A 70 0.20 -20.15 4.48
CA ILE A 70 1.35 -20.82 5.13
C ILE A 70 0.86 -21.89 6.10
N VAL A 71 -0.12 -21.55 6.94
CA VAL A 71 -0.70 -22.49 7.91
C VAL A 71 -1.40 -23.66 7.19
N LEU A 72 -2.10 -23.39 6.08
CA LEU A 72 -2.82 -24.41 5.33
C LEU A 72 -1.89 -25.38 4.57
N LEU A 73 -0.79 -24.88 4.01
CA LEU A 73 0.15 -25.66 3.19
C LEU A 73 1.28 -26.28 4.03
N GLY A 74 1.52 -25.79 5.25
CA GLY A 74 2.53 -26.32 6.16
C GLY A 74 3.96 -25.86 5.87
N SER A 75 4.19 -25.15 4.76
CA SER A 75 5.48 -24.56 4.42
C SER A 75 5.33 -23.24 3.67
N GLU A 76 6.25 -22.31 3.93
CA GLU A 76 6.38 -21.06 3.19
C GLU A 76 6.98 -21.26 1.78
N SER A 77 7.75 -22.34 1.57
CA SER A 77 8.35 -22.67 0.26
C SER A 77 7.32 -22.97 -0.82
N ASP A 78 6.13 -23.40 -0.41
CA ASP A 78 5.11 -23.93 -1.30
C ASP A 78 4.12 -22.84 -1.75
N ILE A 79 4.42 -21.58 -1.42
CA ILE A 79 3.57 -20.42 -1.67
C ILE A 79 4.26 -19.47 -2.64
N GLU A 80 3.57 -19.16 -3.74
CA GLU A 80 4.04 -18.24 -4.77
C GLU A 80 4.04 -16.77 -4.30
N TRP A 81 3.25 -16.46 -3.26
CA TRP A 81 3.07 -15.12 -2.71
C TRP A 81 4.22 -14.71 -1.79
N ARG A 82 4.95 -13.64 -2.15
CA ARG A 82 5.98 -13.04 -1.30
C ARG A 82 5.39 -12.08 -0.28
N GLU A 83 6.02 -11.96 0.89
CA GLU A 83 5.62 -10.96 1.88
C GLU A 83 5.72 -9.55 1.30
N VAL A 84 4.71 -8.71 1.57
CA VAL A 84 4.74 -7.29 1.23
C VAL A 84 5.24 -6.51 2.44
N LYS A 85 6.44 -5.95 2.34
CA LYS A 85 7.10 -5.17 3.38
C LYS A 85 6.84 -3.69 3.17
N ASP A 86 7.06 -2.91 4.22
CA ASP A 86 6.94 -1.45 4.17
C ASP A 86 7.87 -0.81 3.14
N VAL A 87 8.99 -1.46 2.85
CA VAL A 87 9.95 -1.01 1.83
C VAL A 87 9.36 -1.08 0.42
N ASP A 88 8.46 -2.04 0.17
CA ASP A 88 7.81 -2.26 -1.12
C ASP A 88 6.66 -1.26 -1.37
N LEU A 89 6.21 -0.57 -0.32
CA LEU A 89 5.10 0.38 -0.35
C LEU A 89 5.54 1.84 -0.49
N ARG A 90 6.85 2.08 -0.61
CA ARG A 90 7.38 3.42 -0.83
C ARG A 90 7.13 3.81 -2.28
N CYS A 91 6.29 4.82 -2.49
CA CYS A 91 6.13 5.47 -3.78
C CYS A 91 6.27 6.97 -3.56
N MET A 92 7.35 7.54 -4.14
CA MET A 92 7.74 8.95 -4.10
C MET A 92 7.68 9.59 -2.70
N GLU A 93 8.85 9.77 -2.07
CA GLU A 93 8.90 10.44 -0.78
C GLU A 93 8.56 11.93 -0.95
N ASP A 94 7.76 12.46 -0.03
CA ASP A 94 7.35 13.86 -0.04
C ASP A 94 8.44 14.68 0.65
N PRO A 95 9.19 15.54 -0.06
CA PRO A 95 10.33 16.23 0.52
C PRO A 95 9.96 17.13 1.71
N GLU A 96 8.69 17.54 1.84
CA GLU A 96 8.21 18.27 3.02
C GLU A 96 7.99 17.38 4.26
N LYS A 97 7.74 16.07 4.08
CA LYS A 97 7.72 15.11 5.19
C LYS A 97 9.14 14.79 5.65
N ASP A 98 10.09 14.71 4.72
CA ASP A 98 11.49 14.40 5.03
C ASP A 98 12.20 15.56 5.74
N ALA A 99 11.88 16.80 5.40
CA ALA A 99 12.43 18.00 6.07
C ALA A 99 11.97 18.18 7.53
N LYS A 100 10.98 17.39 7.99
CA LYS A 100 10.45 17.42 9.37
C LYS A 100 10.88 16.22 10.21
N ARG A 101 11.75 15.36 9.68
CA ARG A 101 12.28 14.18 10.36
C ARG A 101 13.67 14.44 10.90
#